data_AF-A0A919W1W3-F1
#
_entry.id   AF-A0A919W1W3-F1
#
_cell.length_a   1.000
_cell.length_b   1.000
_cell.length_c   1.000
_cell.angle_alpha   90.00
_cell.angle_beta   90.00
_cell.angle_gamma   90.00
#
_symmetry.space_group_name_H-M   'P 1'
#
loop_
_entity.id
_entity.type
_entity.pdbx_description
1 polymer ?
#
loop_
_entity_poly.entity_id
_entity_poly.type
_entity_poly.pdbx_seq_one_letter_code
_entity_poly.pdbx_strand_id
1 'polypeptide(L)'
;MALSAEEASRFVVLLEENQDDLVGAWTDRVAATLRGRLSRTELQRQTADLFKGFQLALAGGATDLAHEPAAELRAQLTELSGHRARQGFSTTETAVSVYSLKEALLAKLGDDLAGLRDYIAFSAFIDAAALFTFDSYVRVREELIADQAEQLLELSTPVVKLWEGVVAVPLVGTLDSARAQVVMERLLQTLVDTGSPYAIIDITGVPAVDTQVAQHVLKTVVAARLMGADCIISGIRPQIAQTIVALGIEFGDIATKASLADALRYVLNKNGSRKHRER
;
A
#
# COMPACT_ATOMS: atom_id res chain seq x y z
N MET A 1 -17.67 17.56 -26.31
CA MET A 1 -17.68 17.24 -27.76
C MET A 1 -16.40 16.47 -28.02
N ALA A 2 -16.47 15.28 -28.62
CA ALA A 2 -15.27 14.49 -28.87
C ALA A 2 -14.46 15.11 -30.01
N LEU A 3 -13.14 14.97 -29.96
CA LEU A 3 -12.23 15.43 -31.01
C LEU A 3 -12.51 14.67 -32.31
N SER A 4 -12.60 15.36 -33.44
CA SER A 4 -12.61 14.72 -34.77
C SER A 4 -11.19 14.53 -35.29
N ALA A 5 -11.00 13.65 -36.28
CA ALA A 5 -9.69 13.43 -36.90
C ALA A 5 -9.12 14.69 -37.59
N GLU A 6 -10.00 15.51 -38.17
CA GLU A 6 -9.64 16.80 -38.77
C GLU A 6 -9.19 17.82 -37.72
N GLU A 7 -9.94 17.94 -36.62
CA GLU A 7 -9.57 18.79 -35.48
C GLU A 7 -8.22 18.32 -34.87
N ALA A 8 -8.04 17.01 -34.68
CA ALA A 8 -6.79 16.43 -34.18
C ALA A 8 -5.60 16.79 -35.09
N SER A 9 -5.77 16.69 -36.41
CA SER A 9 -4.71 17.02 -37.37
C SER A 9 -4.33 18.51 -37.32
N ARG A 10 -5.31 19.41 -37.19
CA ARG A 10 -5.04 20.85 -37.02
C ARG A 10 -4.30 21.14 -35.71
N PHE A 11 -4.64 20.42 -34.63
CA PHE A 11 -3.91 20.56 -33.37
C PHE A 11 -2.48 20.08 -33.45
N VAL A 12 -2.21 18.97 -34.14
CA VAL A 12 -0.83 18.49 -34.33
C VAL A 12 0.04 19.59 -34.95
N VAL A 13 -0.44 20.21 -36.03
CA VAL A 13 0.27 21.33 -36.69
C VAL A 13 0.49 22.49 -35.71
N LEU A 14 -0.55 22.90 -34.99
CA LEU A 14 -0.45 24.01 -34.04
C LEU A 14 0.52 23.73 -32.88
N LEU A 15 0.54 22.49 -32.36
CA LEU A 15 1.46 22.05 -31.32
C LEU A 15 2.91 21.99 -31.83
N GLU A 16 3.13 21.52 -33.06
CA GLU A 16 4.45 21.49 -33.71
C GLU A 16 5.01 22.90 -33.95
N GLU A 17 4.20 23.80 -34.51
CA GLU A 17 4.62 25.18 -34.82
C GLU A 17 4.95 26.00 -33.57
N ASN A 18 4.36 25.67 -32.41
CA ASN A 18 4.48 26.45 -31.18
C ASN A 18 5.16 25.69 -30.04
N GLN A 19 5.87 24.59 -30.33
CA GLN A 19 6.37 23.66 -29.31
C GLN A 19 7.20 24.33 -28.20
N ASP A 20 8.28 25.04 -28.54
CA ASP A 20 9.20 25.60 -27.55
C ASP A 20 8.50 26.63 -26.64
N ASP A 21 7.68 27.48 -27.23
CA ASP A 21 6.88 28.48 -26.54
C ASP A 21 5.83 27.83 -25.62
N LEU A 22 5.11 26.82 -26.11
CA LEU A 22 4.06 26.13 -25.36
C LEU A 22 4.64 25.33 -24.19
N VAL A 23 5.74 24.60 -24.40
CA VAL A 23 6.41 23.85 -23.33
C VAL A 23 6.97 24.82 -22.28
N GLY A 24 7.57 25.93 -22.69
CA GLY A 24 8.04 26.97 -21.75
C GLY A 24 6.89 27.57 -20.93
N ALA A 25 5.83 28.01 -21.58
CA ALA A 25 4.66 28.58 -20.93
C ALA A 25 3.95 27.57 -20.00
N TRP A 26 3.84 26.31 -20.43
CA TRP A 26 3.27 25.24 -19.64
C TRP A 26 4.12 24.97 -18.39
N THR A 27 5.44 24.87 -18.55
CA THR A 27 6.40 24.68 -17.45
C THR A 27 6.28 25.76 -16.39
N ASP A 28 6.21 27.03 -16.81
CA ASP A 28 6.10 28.15 -15.87
C ASP A 28 4.77 28.12 -15.09
N ARG A 29 3.67 27.70 -15.74
CA ARG A 29 2.37 27.50 -15.07
C ARG A 29 2.43 26.35 -14.06
N VAL A 30 3.01 25.20 -14.44
CA VAL A 30 3.18 24.07 -13.51
C VAL A 30 4.06 24.49 -12.33
N ALA A 31 5.17 25.19 -12.56
CA ALA A 31 6.07 25.66 -11.52
C ALA A 31 5.37 26.56 -10.49
N ALA A 32 4.50 27.46 -10.94
CA ALA A 32 3.71 28.32 -10.07
C ALA A 32 2.78 27.51 -9.14
N THR A 33 2.21 26.41 -9.65
CA THR A 33 1.29 25.55 -8.87
C THR A 33 2.00 24.68 -7.85
N LEU A 34 3.21 24.20 -8.16
CA LEU A 34 3.98 23.29 -7.30
C LEU A 34 4.86 23.99 -6.27
N ARG A 35 4.79 25.33 -6.17
CA ARG A 35 5.42 26.17 -5.12
C ARG A 35 6.90 25.83 -4.84
N GLY A 36 7.67 25.55 -5.90
CA GLY A 36 9.11 25.29 -5.80
C GLY A 36 9.50 23.88 -5.31
N ARG A 37 8.55 22.94 -5.21
CA ARG A 37 8.84 21.55 -4.83
C ARG A 37 9.69 20.78 -5.84
N LEU A 38 9.77 21.25 -7.08
CA LEU A 38 10.64 20.70 -8.13
C LEU A 38 11.47 21.81 -8.76
N SER A 39 12.64 21.44 -9.29
CA SER A 39 13.48 22.36 -10.04
C SER A 39 12.85 22.69 -11.41
N ARG A 40 13.11 23.90 -11.94
CA ARG A 40 12.62 24.30 -13.26
C ARG A 40 13.11 23.37 -14.37
N THR A 41 14.37 22.91 -14.29
CA THR A 41 14.95 21.97 -15.26
C THR A 41 14.22 20.63 -15.26
N GLU A 42 13.87 20.12 -14.08
CA GLU A 42 13.11 18.87 -13.95
C GLU A 42 11.69 19.03 -14.48
N LEU A 43 11.03 20.16 -14.18
CA LEU A 43 9.71 20.47 -14.72
C LEU A 43 9.72 20.60 -16.24
N GLN A 44 10.69 21.32 -16.80
CA GLN A 44 10.84 21.50 -18.25
C GLN A 44 11.00 20.15 -18.96
N ARG A 45 11.78 19.23 -18.39
CA ARG A 45 11.92 17.87 -18.94
C ARG A 45 10.59 17.12 -18.88
N GLN A 46 9.92 17.12 -17.73
CA GLN A 46 8.64 16.43 -17.55
C GLN A 46 7.55 16.97 -18.50
N THR A 47 7.42 18.29 -18.63
CA THR A 47 6.45 18.91 -19.53
C THR A 47 6.80 18.67 -20.99
N ALA A 48 8.09 18.72 -21.39
CA ALA A 48 8.51 18.40 -22.75
C ALA A 48 8.18 16.95 -23.14
N ASP A 49 8.47 16.00 -22.25
CA ASP A 49 8.21 14.57 -22.48
C ASP A 49 6.70 14.29 -22.61
N LEU A 50 5.88 14.89 -21.74
CA LEU A 50 4.42 14.79 -21.82
C LEU A 50 3.86 15.50 -23.05
N PHE A 51 4.39 16.67 -23.41
CA PHE A 51 3.97 17.42 -24.60
C PHE A 51 4.18 16.59 -25.86
N LYS A 52 5.33 15.93 -25.96
CA LYS A 52 5.62 14.97 -27.03
C LYS A 52 4.65 13.79 -27.01
N GLY A 53 4.28 13.27 -25.85
CA GLY A 53 3.25 12.25 -25.70
C GLY A 53 1.89 12.69 -26.28
N PHE A 54 1.46 13.93 -25.98
CA PHE A 54 0.26 14.50 -26.57
C PHE A 54 0.36 14.63 -28.10
N GLN A 55 1.47 15.14 -28.63
CA GLN A 55 1.70 15.24 -30.07
C GLN A 55 1.63 13.88 -30.75
N LEU A 56 2.34 12.87 -30.24
CA LEU A 56 2.37 11.52 -30.82
C LEU A 56 0.99 10.85 -30.79
N ALA A 57 0.24 11.01 -29.69
CA ALA A 57 -1.11 10.46 -29.59
C ALA A 57 -2.03 11.06 -30.65
N LEU A 58 -2.04 12.38 -30.78
CA LEU A 58 -2.87 13.09 -31.76
C LEU A 58 -2.44 12.81 -33.20
N ALA A 59 -1.12 12.79 -33.49
CA ALA A 59 -0.58 12.47 -34.80
C ALA A 59 -0.88 11.02 -35.23
N GLY A 60 -0.95 10.11 -34.25
CA GLY A 60 -1.40 8.74 -34.46
C GLY A 60 -2.93 8.58 -34.64
N GLY A 61 -3.69 9.69 -34.56
CA GLY A 61 -5.14 9.69 -34.74
C GLY A 61 -5.95 9.42 -33.48
N ALA A 62 -5.36 9.55 -32.28
CA ALA A 62 -6.13 9.46 -31.04
C ALA A 62 -7.06 10.67 -30.91
N THR A 63 -8.37 10.41 -30.94
CA THR A 63 -9.40 11.41 -30.59
C THR A 63 -9.94 11.23 -29.16
N ASP A 64 -9.62 10.09 -28.55
CA ASP A 64 -9.94 9.74 -27.17
C ASP A 64 -8.69 9.13 -26.53
N LEU A 65 -8.47 9.41 -25.23
CA LEU A 65 -7.32 8.88 -24.48
C LEU A 65 -7.34 7.35 -24.40
N ALA A 66 -8.51 6.72 -24.53
CA ALA A 66 -8.65 5.28 -24.52
C ALA A 66 -8.10 4.60 -25.79
N HIS A 67 -7.98 5.33 -26.89
CA HIS A 67 -7.50 4.79 -28.16
C HIS A 67 -6.07 4.27 -28.06
N GLU A 68 -5.73 3.30 -28.93
CA GLU A 68 -4.39 2.71 -28.97
C GLU A 68 -3.30 3.78 -29.11
N PRO A 69 -3.37 4.75 -30.05
CA PRO A 69 -2.26 5.69 -30.26
C PRO A 69 -1.94 6.56 -29.02
N ALA A 70 -2.83 6.62 -28.03
CA ALA A 70 -2.61 7.30 -26.75
C ALA A 70 -2.02 6.37 -25.65
N ALA A 71 -1.63 5.13 -25.96
CA ALA A 71 -1.08 4.17 -24.99
C ALA A 71 0.19 4.69 -24.32
N GLU A 72 1.13 5.24 -25.09
CA GLU A 72 2.38 5.80 -24.56
C GLU A 72 2.10 7.01 -23.64
N LEU A 73 1.20 7.90 -24.06
CA LEU A 73 0.77 9.02 -23.23
C LEU A 73 0.15 8.54 -21.90
N ARG A 74 -0.71 7.51 -21.92
CA ARG A 74 -1.26 6.91 -20.70
C ARG A 74 -0.17 6.32 -19.80
N ALA A 75 0.88 5.72 -20.37
CA ALA A 75 2.01 5.21 -19.61
C ALA A 75 2.77 6.36 -18.90
N GLN A 76 3.07 7.45 -19.63
CA GLN A 76 3.72 8.64 -19.06
C GLN A 76 2.88 9.30 -17.95
N LEU A 77 1.57 9.43 -18.15
CA LEU A 77 0.64 9.96 -17.14
C LEU A 77 0.58 9.06 -15.90
N THR A 78 0.62 7.74 -16.08
CA THR A 78 0.68 6.77 -14.98
C THR A 78 1.97 6.93 -14.17
N GLU A 79 3.10 7.08 -14.86
CA GLU A 79 4.40 7.30 -14.21
C GLU A 79 4.43 8.61 -13.43
N LEU A 80 3.95 9.71 -14.04
CA LEU A 80 3.83 11.01 -13.39
C LEU A 80 3.01 10.90 -12.09
N SER A 81 1.79 10.35 -12.17
CA SER A 81 0.92 10.18 -11.02
C SER A 81 1.56 9.32 -9.92
N GLY A 82 2.19 8.20 -10.30
CA GLY A 82 2.84 7.32 -9.34
C GLY A 82 4.01 7.98 -8.63
N HIS A 83 4.83 8.76 -9.35
CA HIS A 83 5.92 9.54 -8.76
C HIS A 83 5.38 10.61 -7.78
N ARG A 84 4.34 11.34 -8.19
CA ARG A 84 3.67 12.36 -7.37
C ARG A 84 3.07 11.77 -6.09
N ALA A 85 2.42 10.61 -6.18
CA ALA A 85 1.82 9.90 -5.04
C ALA A 85 2.86 9.47 -3.99
N ARG A 86 4.01 8.94 -4.44
CA ARG A 86 5.12 8.54 -3.56
C ARG A 86 5.79 9.73 -2.89
N GLN A 87 5.86 10.88 -3.56
CA GLN A 87 6.45 12.11 -3.03
C GLN A 87 5.45 12.94 -2.20
N GLY A 88 4.19 12.51 -2.05
CA GLY A 88 3.19 13.22 -1.26
C GLY A 88 2.73 14.54 -1.89
N PHE A 89 2.69 14.63 -3.22
CA PHE A 89 1.89 15.66 -3.88
C PHE A 89 0.41 15.31 -3.77
N SER A 90 -0.46 16.31 -3.80
CA SER A 90 -1.91 16.11 -3.87
C SER A 90 -2.35 15.68 -5.27
N THR A 91 -3.54 15.09 -5.34
CA THR A 91 -4.24 14.81 -6.60
C THR A 91 -4.46 16.09 -7.40
N THR A 92 -4.80 17.20 -6.73
CA THR A 92 -4.98 18.51 -7.36
C THR A 92 -3.68 19.02 -7.99
N GLU A 93 -2.55 18.99 -7.28
CA GLU A 93 -1.25 19.38 -7.83
C GLU A 93 -0.85 18.54 -9.06
N THR A 94 -1.20 17.26 -9.04
CA THR A 94 -0.94 16.34 -10.16
C THR A 94 -1.83 16.67 -11.37
N ALA A 95 -3.15 16.77 -11.17
CA ALA A 95 -4.09 17.03 -12.25
C ALA A 95 -3.91 18.43 -12.86
N VAL A 96 -3.64 19.46 -12.03
CA VAL A 96 -3.37 20.82 -12.49
C VAL A 96 -2.10 20.89 -13.35
N SER A 97 -1.14 20.00 -13.11
CA SER A 97 0.05 19.91 -13.96
C SER A 97 -0.33 19.56 -15.41
N VAL A 98 -1.40 18.81 -15.63
CA VAL A 98 -1.93 18.49 -16.97
C VAL A 98 -2.90 19.57 -17.46
N TYR A 99 -3.83 20.04 -16.62
CA TYR A 99 -4.81 21.06 -17.00
C TYR A 99 -4.19 22.38 -17.47
N SER A 100 -3.06 22.78 -16.89
CA SER A 100 -2.38 24.03 -17.25
C SER A 100 -1.90 24.09 -18.70
N LEU A 101 -1.80 22.95 -19.41
CA LEU A 101 -1.56 22.93 -20.85
C LEU A 101 -2.66 23.65 -21.63
N LYS A 102 -3.92 23.55 -21.17
CA LYS A 102 -5.06 24.24 -21.78
C LYS A 102 -4.89 25.75 -21.75
N GLU A 103 -4.43 26.28 -20.63
CA GLU A 103 -4.21 27.72 -20.47
C GLU A 103 -3.02 28.21 -21.28
N ALA A 104 -1.97 27.40 -21.42
CA ALA A 104 -0.83 27.69 -22.29
C ALA A 104 -1.27 27.75 -23.77
N LEU A 105 -2.11 26.80 -24.18
CA LEU A 105 -2.65 26.73 -25.54
C LEU A 105 -3.64 27.85 -25.84
N LEU A 106 -4.56 28.14 -24.92
CA LEU A 106 -5.56 29.19 -25.08
C LEU A 106 -4.91 30.56 -25.28
N ALA A 107 -3.79 30.83 -24.61
CA ALA A 107 -3.04 32.07 -24.79
C ALA A 107 -2.39 32.21 -26.18
N LYS A 108 -2.27 31.12 -26.95
CA LYS A 108 -1.75 31.11 -28.33
C LYS A 108 -2.87 31.13 -29.37
N LEU A 109 -4.08 30.73 -28.99
CA LEU A 109 -5.26 30.85 -29.83
C LEU A 109 -5.71 32.31 -29.85
N GLY A 110 -5.87 32.88 -31.05
CA GLY A 110 -6.47 34.21 -31.21
C GLY A 110 -7.99 34.21 -30.97
N ASP A 111 -8.63 35.37 -31.17
CA ASP A 111 -10.06 35.56 -30.86
C ASP A 111 -11.04 35.02 -31.94
N ASP A 112 -10.61 34.13 -32.84
CA ASP A 112 -11.48 33.54 -33.86
C ASP A 112 -12.33 32.38 -33.31
N LEU A 113 -13.61 32.37 -33.67
CA LEU A 113 -14.60 31.35 -33.32
C LEU A 113 -14.20 29.94 -33.79
N ALA A 114 -13.53 29.81 -34.94
CA ALA A 114 -13.06 28.50 -35.42
C ALA A 114 -11.99 27.91 -34.49
N GLY A 115 -11.01 28.72 -34.07
CA GLY A 115 -9.98 28.31 -33.12
C GLY A 115 -10.54 27.97 -31.74
N LEU A 116 -11.54 28.72 -31.27
CA LEU A 116 -12.22 28.43 -29.99
C LEU A 116 -13.02 27.12 -30.04
N ARG A 117 -13.63 26.78 -31.18
CA ARG A 117 -14.34 25.50 -31.34
C ARG A 117 -13.37 24.32 -31.31
N ASP A 118 -12.28 24.41 -32.05
CA ASP A 118 -11.21 23.41 -32.04
C ASP A 118 -10.68 23.25 -30.59
N TYR A 119 -10.44 24.37 -29.89
CA TYR A 119 -9.95 24.36 -28.51
C TYR A 119 -10.86 23.59 -27.55
N ILE A 120 -12.19 23.72 -27.67
CA ILE A 120 -13.13 22.97 -26.83
C ILE A 120 -12.97 21.46 -27.03
N ALA A 121 -12.75 21.02 -28.26
CA ALA A 121 -12.56 19.60 -28.56
C ALA A 121 -11.23 19.08 -28.00
N PHE A 122 -10.14 19.83 -28.15
CA PHE A 122 -8.84 19.51 -27.53
C PHE A 122 -8.90 19.56 -26.00
N SER A 123 -9.62 20.54 -25.44
CA SER A 123 -9.82 20.67 -24.01
C SER A 123 -10.42 19.39 -23.42
N ALA A 124 -11.36 18.74 -24.11
CA ALA A 124 -11.93 17.48 -23.66
C ALA A 124 -10.90 16.33 -23.63
N PHE A 125 -9.96 16.29 -24.58
CA PHE A 125 -8.86 15.31 -24.56
C PHE A 125 -7.94 15.53 -23.35
N ILE A 126 -7.60 16.80 -23.05
CA ILE A 126 -6.80 17.14 -21.87
C ILE A 126 -7.58 16.90 -20.56
N ASP A 127 -8.91 17.11 -20.54
CA ASP A 127 -9.76 16.74 -19.38
C ASP A 127 -9.64 15.24 -19.09
N ALA A 128 -9.75 14.41 -20.12
CA ALA A 128 -9.60 12.96 -19.99
C ALA A 128 -8.19 12.58 -19.48
N ALA A 129 -7.14 13.23 -20.00
CA ALA A 129 -5.76 13.01 -19.53
C ALA A 129 -5.58 13.40 -18.06
N ALA A 130 -6.08 14.57 -17.65
CA ALA A 130 -6.00 15.02 -16.28
C ALA A 130 -6.81 14.13 -15.33
N LEU A 131 -8.02 13.71 -15.71
CA LEU A 131 -8.81 12.76 -14.92
C LEU A 131 -8.12 11.40 -14.80
N PHE A 132 -7.50 10.91 -15.87
CA PHE A 132 -6.70 9.69 -15.86
C PHE A 132 -5.53 9.77 -14.86
N THR A 133 -4.90 10.96 -14.70
CA THR A 133 -3.88 11.13 -13.67
C THR A 133 -4.44 10.99 -12.25
N PHE A 134 -5.68 11.43 -12.03
CA PHE A 134 -6.35 11.29 -10.74
C PHE A 134 -6.62 9.83 -10.41
N ASP A 135 -7.22 9.07 -11.34
CA ASP A 135 -7.51 7.65 -11.14
C ASP A 135 -6.22 6.84 -10.92
N SER A 136 -5.18 7.12 -11.71
CA SER A 136 -3.88 6.49 -11.55
C SER A 136 -3.22 6.84 -10.21
N TYR A 137 -3.37 8.08 -9.74
CA TYR A 137 -2.87 8.50 -8.42
C TYR A 137 -3.57 7.72 -7.31
N VAL A 138 -4.92 7.62 -7.34
CA VAL A 138 -5.71 6.91 -6.34
C VAL A 138 -5.31 5.44 -6.31
N ARG A 139 -5.24 4.78 -7.48
CA ARG A 139 -4.82 3.38 -7.59
C ARG A 139 -3.44 3.14 -6.96
N VAL A 140 -2.44 3.94 -7.34
CA VAL A 140 -1.07 3.79 -6.78
C VAL A 140 -1.08 4.06 -5.28
N ARG A 141 -1.89 5.02 -4.79
CA ARG A 141 -1.96 5.32 -3.36
C ARG A 141 -2.61 4.18 -2.58
N GLU A 142 -3.64 3.55 -3.11
CA GLU A 142 -4.28 2.37 -2.52
C GLU A 142 -3.33 1.17 -2.47
N GLU A 143 -2.60 0.89 -3.56
CA GLU A 143 -1.55 -0.14 -3.60
C GLU A 143 -0.49 0.12 -2.52
N LEU A 144 0.02 1.35 -2.41
CA LEU A 144 1.00 1.70 -1.38
C LEU A 144 0.45 1.53 0.05
N ILE A 145 -0.82 1.84 0.29
CA ILE A 145 -1.46 1.65 1.60
C ILE A 145 -1.61 0.16 1.91
N ALA A 146 -1.99 -0.65 0.92
CA ALA A 146 -2.12 -2.09 1.07
C ALA A 146 -0.76 -2.74 1.39
N ASP A 147 0.28 -2.40 0.65
CA ASP A 147 1.65 -2.87 0.88
C ASP A 147 2.16 -2.48 2.27
N GLN A 148 1.91 -1.22 2.69
CA GLN A 148 2.27 -0.74 4.02
C GLN A 148 1.51 -1.50 5.12
N ALA A 149 0.23 -1.79 4.92
CA ALA A 149 -0.57 -2.57 5.86
C ALA A 149 -0.05 -4.01 5.99
N GLU A 150 0.32 -4.64 4.88
CA GLU A 150 0.94 -5.97 4.88
C GLU A 150 2.28 -5.99 5.61
N GLN A 151 3.16 -5.02 5.32
CA GLN A 151 4.45 -4.89 6.03
C GLN A 151 4.27 -4.67 7.54
N LEU A 152 3.28 -3.86 7.93
CA LEU A 152 2.94 -3.67 9.34
C LEU A 152 2.45 -4.97 9.98
N LEU A 153 1.66 -5.78 9.27
CA LEU A 153 1.23 -7.10 9.75
C LEU A 153 2.42 -8.03 9.95
N GLU A 154 3.35 -8.12 8.98
CA GLU A 154 4.56 -8.93 9.09
C GLU A 154 5.45 -8.52 10.28
N LEU A 155 5.61 -7.22 10.51
CA LEU A 155 6.41 -6.69 11.63
C LEU A 155 5.72 -6.84 12.99
N SER A 156 4.39 -7.02 13.03
CA SER A 156 3.59 -6.93 14.26
C SER A 156 3.56 -8.20 15.13
N THR A 157 4.18 -9.30 14.70
CA THR A 157 4.12 -10.58 15.45
C THR A 157 5.36 -11.46 15.22
N PRO A 158 6.53 -11.04 15.74
CA PRO A 158 7.76 -11.81 15.57
C PRO A 158 7.72 -13.10 16.40
N VAL A 159 7.84 -14.26 15.76
CA VAL A 159 8.13 -15.51 16.46
C VAL A 159 9.63 -15.52 16.80
N VAL A 160 9.95 -15.56 18.09
CA VAL A 160 11.34 -15.43 18.57
C VAL A 160 11.78 -16.68 19.33
N LYS A 161 13.04 -17.08 19.14
CA LYS A 161 13.65 -18.14 19.95
C LYS A 161 14.05 -17.55 21.31
N LEU A 162 13.39 -17.98 22.39
CA LEU A 162 13.71 -17.52 23.75
C LEU A 162 14.80 -18.34 24.42
N TRP A 163 14.86 -19.64 24.10
CA TRP A 163 15.83 -20.56 24.68
C TRP A 163 16.07 -21.74 23.74
N GLU A 164 17.02 -22.61 24.09
CA GLU A 164 17.19 -23.90 23.42
C GLU A 164 15.91 -24.74 23.56
N GLY A 165 15.26 -25.04 22.43
CA GLY A 165 14.01 -25.79 22.35
C GLY A 165 12.75 -25.00 22.73
N VAL A 166 12.82 -23.67 22.84
CA VAL A 166 11.68 -22.83 23.24
C VAL A 166 11.53 -21.63 22.31
N VAL A 167 10.38 -21.53 21.65
CA VAL A 167 9.97 -20.35 20.87
C VAL A 167 8.88 -19.58 21.60
N ALA A 168 8.76 -18.28 21.33
CA ALA A 168 7.67 -17.46 21.83
C ALA A 168 7.05 -16.58 20.75
N VAL A 169 5.77 -16.29 20.96
CA VAL A 169 4.93 -15.48 20.09
C VAL A 169 4.26 -14.42 20.93
N PRO A 170 4.80 -13.19 20.98
CA PRO A 170 4.15 -12.07 21.63
C PRO A 170 3.00 -11.55 20.77
N LEU A 171 1.79 -11.57 21.32
CA LEU A 171 0.60 -10.98 20.72
C LEU A 171 0.40 -9.57 21.29
N VAL A 172 0.45 -8.56 20.42
CA VAL A 172 0.37 -7.14 20.80
C VAL A 172 -0.78 -6.45 20.07
N GLY A 173 -1.66 -5.73 20.77
CA GLY A 173 -2.80 -5.05 20.15
C GLY A 173 -3.97 -5.98 19.85
N THR A 174 -4.81 -5.61 18.87
CA THR A 174 -5.99 -6.40 18.47
C THR A 174 -5.59 -7.56 17.58
N LEU A 175 -6.14 -8.75 17.85
CA LEU A 175 -5.92 -9.95 17.04
C LEU A 175 -7.17 -10.19 16.17
N ASP A 176 -7.10 -9.79 14.91
CA ASP A 176 -8.11 -10.16 13.91
C ASP A 176 -7.78 -11.51 13.25
N SER A 177 -8.68 -12.01 12.40
CA SER A 177 -8.53 -13.32 11.76
C SER A 177 -7.35 -13.41 10.80
N ALA A 178 -7.06 -12.34 10.04
CA ALA A 178 -5.95 -12.33 9.09
C ALA A 178 -4.61 -12.42 9.83
N ARG A 179 -4.45 -11.58 10.87
CA ARG A 179 -3.25 -11.58 11.70
C ARG A 179 -3.09 -12.88 12.48
N ALA A 180 -4.16 -13.44 13.02
CA ALA A 180 -4.12 -14.73 13.72
C ALA A 180 -3.61 -15.86 12.81
N GLN A 181 -4.01 -15.86 11.54
CA GLN A 181 -3.53 -16.84 10.57
C GLN A 181 -2.04 -16.68 10.30
N VAL A 182 -1.57 -15.46 10.02
CA VAL A 182 -0.14 -15.17 9.80
C VAL A 182 0.70 -15.60 11.00
N VAL A 183 0.23 -15.29 12.21
CA VAL A 183 0.87 -15.71 13.47
C VAL A 183 1.01 -17.22 13.57
N MET A 184 -0.09 -17.93 13.28
CA MET A 184 -0.12 -19.38 13.35
C MET A 184 0.87 -19.98 12.34
N GLU A 185 0.82 -19.57 11.07
CA GLU A 185 1.71 -20.05 10.01
C GLU A 185 3.20 -19.84 10.37
N ARG A 186 3.55 -18.62 10.84
CA ARG A 186 4.91 -18.30 11.27
C ARG A 186 5.36 -19.13 12.47
N LEU A 187 4.47 -19.36 13.46
CA LEU A 187 4.79 -20.19 14.62
C LEU A 187 5.07 -21.63 14.19
N LEU A 188 4.19 -22.23 13.39
CA LEU A 188 4.33 -23.62 12.95
C LEU A 188 5.61 -23.80 12.14
N GLN A 189 5.92 -22.87 11.23
CA GLN A 189 7.17 -22.91 10.45
C GLN A 189 8.39 -22.83 11.36
N THR A 190 8.40 -21.88 12.31
CA THR A 190 9.53 -21.71 13.26
C THR A 190 9.71 -22.94 14.15
N LEU A 191 8.62 -23.57 14.59
CA LEU A 191 8.68 -24.80 15.40
C LEU A 191 9.38 -25.93 14.64
N VAL A 192 9.08 -26.07 13.34
CA VAL A 192 9.72 -27.06 12.46
C VAL A 192 11.19 -26.72 12.25
N ASP A 193 11.50 -25.49 11.85
CA ASP A 193 12.87 -25.04 11.52
C ASP A 193 13.81 -25.14 12.72
N THR A 194 13.29 -24.90 13.92
CA THR A 194 14.08 -24.92 15.17
C THR A 194 14.01 -26.25 15.90
N GLY A 195 13.12 -27.17 15.51
CA GLY A 195 12.85 -28.41 16.24
C GLY A 195 12.42 -28.18 17.70
N SER A 196 11.75 -27.07 17.98
CA SER A 196 11.45 -26.66 19.37
C SER A 196 10.24 -27.42 19.93
N PRO A 197 10.39 -28.21 21.01
CA PRO A 197 9.27 -28.92 21.63
C PRO A 197 8.32 -28.03 22.43
N TYR A 198 8.62 -26.73 22.61
CA TYR A 198 7.79 -25.81 23.38
C TYR A 198 7.55 -24.49 22.66
N ALA A 199 6.31 -24.02 22.75
CA ALA A 199 5.89 -22.68 22.31
C ALA A 199 5.24 -21.90 23.46
N ILE A 200 5.64 -20.64 23.64
CA ILE A 200 4.98 -19.73 24.58
C ILE A 200 4.21 -18.66 23.81
N ILE A 201 2.89 -18.64 23.96
CA ILE A 201 2.02 -17.62 23.38
C ILE A 201 1.78 -16.54 24.43
N ASP A 202 2.36 -15.36 24.24
CA ASP A 202 2.28 -14.28 25.22
C ASP A 202 1.20 -13.28 24.84
N ILE A 203 0.10 -13.27 25.60
CA ILE A 203 -1.01 -12.33 25.40
C ILE A 203 -0.88 -11.07 26.26
N THR A 204 0.29 -10.80 26.83
CA THR A 204 0.52 -9.62 27.69
C THR A 204 0.19 -8.31 26.96
N GLY A 205 0.40 -8.23 25.64
CA GLY A 205 0.12 -7.05 24.82
C GLY A 205 -1.31 -6.95 24.31
N VAL A 206 -2.20 -7.89 24.62
CA VAL A 206 -3.61 -7.90 24.20
C VAL A 206 -4.45 -7.17 25.27
N PRO A 207 -5.08 -6.03 24.95
CA PRO A 207 -5.76 -5.19 25.95
C PRO A 207 -7.07 -5.81 26.48
N ALA A 208 -7.79 -6.56 25.65
CA ALA A 208 -9.01 -7.27 26.00
C ALA A 208 -9.09 -8.58 25.21
N VAL A 209 -9.54 -9.65 25.87
CA VAL A 209 -9.79 -10.94 25.22
C VAL A 209 -11.29 -11.07 25.00
N ASP A 210 -11.69 -11.23 23.74
CA ASP A 210 -13.05 -11.63 23.38
C ASP A 210 -13.09 -13.08 22.90
N THR A 211 -14.27 -13.54 22.48
CA THR A 211 -14.47 -14.89 21.97
C THR A 211 -13.65 -15.18 20.72
N GLN A 212 -13.45 -14.20 19.83
CA GLN A 212 -12.69 -14.39 18.58
C GLN A 212 -11.20 -14.55 18.86
N VAL A 213 -10.62 -13.67 19.67
CA VAL A 213 -9.20 -13.74 20.08
C VAL A 213 -8.90 -15.08 20.73
N ALA A 214 -9.75 -15.52 21.67
CA ALA A 214 -9.58 -16.79 22.34
C ALA A 214 -9.66 -17.99 21.39
N GLN A 215 -10.61 -18.00 20.45
CA GLN A 215 -10.71 -19.05 19.42
C GLN A 215 -9.46 -19.10 18.53
N HIS A 216 -8.92 -17.95 18.14
CA HIS A 216 -7.69 -17.88 17.37
C HIS A 216 -6.49 -18.44 18.15
N VAL A 217 -6.33 -18.07 19.42
CA VAL A 217 -5.27 -18.63 20.28
C VAL A 217 -5.43 -20.14 20.43
N LEU A 218 -6.64 -20.65 20.67
CA LEU A 218 -6.90 -22.08 20.80
C LEU A 218 -6.57 -22.86 19.51
N LYS A 219 -6.97 -22.34 18.34
CA LYS A 219 -6.62 -22.95 17.04
C LYS A 219 -5.10 -23.04 16.86
N THR A 220 -4.38 -21.97 17.18
CA THR A 220 -2.92 -21.94 17.12
C THR A 220 -2.28 -22.97 18.06
N VAL A 221 -2.79 -23.09 19.30
CA VAL A 221 -2.32 -24.10 20.26
C VAL A 221 -2.56 -25.52 19.76
N VAL A 222 -3.75 -25.80 19.24
CA VAL A 222 -4.09 -27.13 18.70
C VAL A 222 -3.18 -27.46 17.51
N ALA A 223 -2.98 -26.52 16.59
CA ALA A 223 -2.10 -26.72 15.44
C ALA A 223 -0.64 -27.00 15.86
N ALA A 224 -0.11 -26.24 16.82
CA ALA A 224 1.24 -26.45 17.32
C ALA A 224 1.39 -27.80 18.07
N ARG A 225 0.36 -28.24 18.82
CA ARG A 225 0.33 -29.58 19.41
C ARG A 225 0.33 -30.69 18.37
N LEU A 226 -0.37 -30.53 17.25
CA LEU A 226 -0.32 -31.48 16.13
C LEU A 226 1.07 -31.58 15.51
N MET A 227 1.87 -30.50 15.58
CA MET A 227 3.29 -30.50 15.18
C MET A 227 4.23 -31.05 16.26
N GLY A 228 3.70 -31.54 17.39
CA GLY A 228 4.49 -32.11 18.49
C GLY A 228 5.05 -31.09 19.48
N ALA A 229 4.58 -29.83 19.44
CA ALA A 229 5.01 -28.79 20.37
C ALA A 229 3.99 -28.57 21.50
N ASP A 230 4.49 -28.56 22.74
CA ASP A 230 3.71 -28.22 23.94
C ASP A 230 3.57 -26.70 24.05
N CYS A 231 2.33 -26.20 24.02
CA CYS A 231 2.05 -24.77 24.17
C CYS A 231 1.77 -24.35 25.62
N ILE A 232 2.25 -23.16 25.96
CA ILE A 232 1.99 -22.45 27.22
C ILE A 232 1.46 -21.06 26.87
N ILE A 233 0.40 -20.63 27.55
CA ILE A 233 -0.12 -19.26 27.40
C ILE A 233 0.41 -18.40 28.55
N SER A 234 1.06 -17.29 28.25
CA SER A 234 1.51 -16.31 29.24
C SER A 234 0.74 -14.99 29.12
N GLY A 235 0.83 -14.15 30.17
CA GLY A 235 0.17 -12.85 30.17
C GLY A 235 -1.28 -12.88 30.64
N ILE A 236 -1.73 -13.97 31.30
CA ILE A 236 -3.08 -14.04 31.88
C ILE A 236 -3.15 -13.15 33.12
N ARG A 237 -3.65 -11.92 32.95
CA ARG A 237 -3.94 -10.98 34.04
C ARG A 237 -5.29 -11.30 34.69
N PRO A 238 -5.58 -10.86 35.94
CA PRO A 238 -6.86 -11.13 36.61
C PRO A 238 -8.09 -10.75 35.78
N GLN A 239 -8.06 -9.60 35.09
CA GLN A 239 -9.15 -9.14 34.22
C GLN A 239 -9.39 -10.11 33.04
N ILE A 240 -8.32 -10.54 32.36
CA ILE A 240 -8.40 -11.49 31.25
C ILE A 240 -8.96 -12.84 31.72
N ALA A 241 -8.50 -13.33 32.88
CA ALA A 241 -9.01 -14.57 33.46
C ALA A 241 -10.51 -14.51 33.75
N GLN A 242 -10.99 -13.40 34.33
CA GLN A 242 -12.42 -13.19 34.57
C GLN A 242 -13.22 -13.18 33.26
N THR A 243 -12.72 -12.50 32.23
CA THR A 243 -13.38 -12.46 30.92
C THR A 243 -13.44 -13.83 30.26
N ILE A 244 -12.36 -14.62 30.29
CA ILE A 244 -12.32 -16.00 29.76
C ILE A 244 -13.39 -16.86 30.43
N VAL A 245 -13.49 -16.79 31.77
CA VAL A 245 -14.49 -17.54 32.53
C VAL A 245 -15.91 -17.07 32.21
N ALA A 246 -16.14 -15.75 32.14
CA ALA A 246 -17.45 -15.18 31.82
C ALA A 246 -17.93 -15.55 30.40
N LEU A 247 -17.00 -15.68 29.46
CA LEU A 247 -17.28 -16.11 28.09
C LEU A 247 -17.43 -17.64 27.93
N GLY A 248 -17.17 -18.42 28.98
CA GLY A 248 -17.24 -19.88 28.94
C GLY A 248 -16.15 -20.52 28.07
N ILE A 249 -15.01 -19.85 27.90
CA ILE A 249 -13.88 -20.37 27.14
C ILE A 249 -13.08 -21.34 28.01
N GLU A 250 -12.91 -22.57 27.54
CA GLU A 250 -12.12 -23.59 28.23
C GLU A 250 -10.76 -23.79 27.54
N PHE A 251 -9.68 -23.49 28.26
CA PHE A 251 -8.31 -23.78 27.81
C PHE A 251 -7.87 -25.23 28.09
N GLY A 252 -8.73 -26.06 28.72
CA GLY A 252 -8.44 -27.46 29.03
C GLY A 252 -7.10 -27.63 29.75
N ASP A 253 -6.29 -28.57 29.25
CA ASP A 253 -4.95 -28.89 29.80
C ASP A 253 -3.84 -27.95 29.29
N ILE A 254 -4.15 -26.77 28.76
CA ILE A 254 -3.14 -25.81 28.34
C ILE A 254 -2.57 -25.11 29.57
N ALA A 255 -1.26 -25.20 29.77
CA ALA A 255 -0.60 -24.52 30.88
C ALA A 255 -0.71 -23.01 30.71
N THR A 256 -1.17 -22.31 31.75
CA THR A 256 -1.26 -20.85 31.78
C THR A 256 -0.33 -20.26 32.83
N LYS A 257 0.24 -19.08 32.55
CA LYS A 257 1.12 -18.33 33.46
C LYS A 257 0.84 -16.84 33.41
N ALA A 258 1.13 -16.15 34.51
CA ALA A 258 0.90 -14.71 34.64
C ALA A 258 1.86 -13.89 33.78
N SER A 259 3.10 -14.35 33.57
CA SER A 259 4.12 -13.65 32.79
C SER A 259 4.90 -14.59 31.87
N LEU A 260 5.52 -14.02 30.82
CA LEU A 260 6.42 -14.74 29.92
C LEU A 260 7.59 -15.39 30.68
N ALA A 261 8.12 -14.70 31.69
CA ALA A 261 9.20 -15.22 32.54
C ALA A 261 8.76 -16.48 33.32
N ASP A 262 7.53 -16.50 33.83
CA ASP A 262 6.99 -17.66 34.56
C ASP A 262 6.71 -18.85 33.63
N ALA A 263 6.28 -18.57 32.39
CA ALA A 263 6.14 -19.58 31.35
C ALA A 263 7.49 -20.20 30.97
N LEU A 264 8.52 -19.38 30.79
CA LEU A 264 9.86 -19.88 30.50
C LEU A 264 10.40 -20.73 31.67
N ARG A 265 10.29 -20.27 32.92
CA ARG A 265 10.68 -21.07 34.10
C ARG A 265 9.96 -22.41 34.16
N TYR A 266 8.66 -22.42 33.87
CA TYR A 266 7.86 -23.65 33.85
C TYR A 266 8.39 -24.66 32.82
N VAL A 267 8.72 -24.20 31.61
CA VAL A 267 9.30 -25.04 30.55
C VAL A 267 10.68 -25.56 30.94
N LEU A 268 11.56 -24.69 31.45
CA LEU A 268 12.92 -25.07 31.86
C LEU A 268 12.90 -26.13 32.97
N ASN A 269 11.99 -26.03 33.95
CA ASN A 269 11.84 -27.03 35.01
C ASN A 269 11.32 -28.38 34.49
N LYS A 270 10.45 -28.38 33.46
CA LYS A 270 10.01 -29.59 32.76
C LYS A 270 11.17 -30.26 32.02
N ASN A 271 12.00 -29.48 31.33
CA ASN A 271 13.17 -29.98 30.61
C ASN A 271 14.25 -30.54 31.55
N GLY A 272 14.49 -29.88 32.68
CA GLY A 272 15.41 -30.38 33.72
C GLY A 272 14.97 -31.73 34.29
N SER A 273 13.67 -31.88 34.56
CA SER A 273 13.08 -33.14 35.06
C SER A 273 13.16 -34.28 34.05
N ARG A 274 13.05 -33.99 32.75
CA ARG A 274 13.13 -35.00 31.68
C ARG A 274 14.57 -35.51 31.47
N LYS A 275 15.56 -34.61 31.47
CA LYS A 275 16.99 -34.96 31.40
C LYS A 275 17.49 -35.78 32.60
N HIS A 276 16.81 -35.69 33.76
CA HIS A 276 17.16 -36.46 34.96
C HIS A 276 16.49 -37.84 35.05
N ARG A 277 15.43 -38.10 34.26
CA ARG A 277 14.78 -39.42 34.16
C ARG A 277 15.40 -40.32 33.07
N GLU A 278 16.12 -39.72 32.13
CA GLU A 278 16.79 -40.41 31.01
C GLU A 278 18.29 -40.72 31.30
N ARG A 279 18.77 -40.41 32.51
CA ARG A 279 20.11 -40.76 33.02
C ARG A 279 19.99 -41.75 34.17
#